data_AF-A0A939A1P9-F1
#
_entry.id   AF-A0A939A1P9-F1
#
_cell.length_a   1.000
_cell.length_b   1.000
_cell.length_c   1.000
_cell.angle_alpha   90.00
_cell.angle_beta   90.00
_cell.angle_gamma   90.00
#
_symmetry.space_group_name_H-M   'P 1'
#
loop_
_entity.id
_entity.type
_entity.pdbx_description
1 polymer ?
#
loop_
_entity_poly.entity_id
_entity_poly.type
_entity_poly.pdbx_seq_one_letter_code
_entity_poly.pdbx_strand_id
1 'polypeptide(L)'
;MSQTPDAPSSSSTLRAIAQTFRLTGWISFWIQLVLGVVSSIIVLLFAVFNQKTGSSSNNPGTGFGVFLAICGLVVLGGGIYLAYRYTRIGKQLESSNPSNRPRKSETVQVLRLGLWVNLGGTLVTLLGAQAIVGTLVARSISPQAITTQFFDPTRIISGLDMLVVQANTNTVSAHFAGLVASLWLLNRINRP
;
A
#
# COMPACT_ATOMS: atom_id res chain seq x y z
N MET A 1 55.00 -4.79 20.89
CA MET A 1 53.60 -4.35 20.69
C MET A 1 53.41 -3.96 19.23
N SER A 2 52.79 -4.79 18.40
CA SER A 2 52.35 -4.41 17.07
C SER A 2 50.84 -4.13 17.12
N GLN A 3 50.47 -2.86 17.19
CA GLN A 3 49.08 -2.44 17.00
C GLN A 3 48.69 -2.70 15.56
N THR A 4 47.64 -3.49 15.33
CA THR A 4 46.92 -3.57 14.05
C THR A 4 45.77 -2.57 14.10
N PRO A 5 45.81 -1.45 13.36
CA PRO A 5 44.73 -0.49 13.31
C PRO A 5 44.00 -0.58 11.98
N ASP A 6 43.21 -1.64 11.74
CA ASP A 6 42.41 -1.76 10.51
C ASP A 6 41.04 -2.44 10.76
N ALA A 7 40.08 -1.69 11.30
CA ALA A 7 38.64 -2.04 11.22
C ALA A 7 37.62 -0.86 11.16
N PRO A 8 37.93 0.39 10.73
CA PRO A 8 36.92 1.45 10.65
C PRO A 8 36.03 1.41 9.38
N SER A 9 36.43 0.75 8.30
CA SER A 9 35.70 0.79 7.01
C SER A 9 34.48 -0.15 6.92
N SER A 10 34.55 -1.33 7.57
CA SER A 10 33.46 -2.32 7.55
C SER A 10 32.30 -1.91 8.47
N SER A 11 32.60 -1.29 9.62
CA SER A 11 31.62 -0.82 10.60
C SER A 11 30.85 0.42 10.13
N SER A 12 31.53 1.37 9.48
CA SER A 12 30.91 2.57 8.90
C SER A 12 29.97 2.24 7.73
N THR A 13 30.38 1.33 6.83
CA THR A 13 29.55 0.85 5.72
C THR A 13 28.29 0.12 6.22
N LEU A 14 28.45 -0.75 7.24
CA LEU A 14 27.32 -1.45 7.87
C LEU A 14 26.32 -0.46 8.49
N ARG A 15 26.83 0.59 9.16
CA ARG A 15 26.00 1.62 9.78
C ARG A 15 25.23 2.45 8.74
N ALA A 16 25.86 2.78 7.62
CA ALA A 16 25.19 3.46 6.51
C ALA A 16 24.05 2.62 5.91
N ILE A 17 24.26 1.30 5.76
CA ILE A 17 23.22 0.35 5.32
C ILE A 17 22.10 0.27 6.37
N ALA A 18 22.43 0.17 7.66
CA ALA A 18 21.45 0.11 8.74
C ALA A 18 20.55 1.36 8.78
N GLN A 19 21.14 2.55 8.68
CA GLN A 19 20.41 3.83 8.63
C GLN A 19 19.52 3.92 7.40
N THR A 20 20.03 3.46 6.26
CA THR A 20 19.30 3.37 5.00
C THR A 20 18.04 2.50 5.11
N PHE A 21 18.18 1.31 5.71
CA PHE A 21 17.06 0.40 5.98
C PHE A 21 16.01 1.03 6.89
N ARG A 22 16.47 1.73 7.94
CA ARG A 22 15.59 2.38 8.91
C ARG A 22 14.83 3.55 8.28
N LEU A 23 15.51 4.41 7.53
CA LEU A 23 14.91 5.57 6.89
C LEU A 23 13.85 5.15 5.86
N THR A 24 14.21 4.25 4.94
CA THR A 24 13.29 3.77 3.90
C THR A 24 12.13 2.98 4.49
N GLY A 25 12.37 2.18 5.53
CA GLY A 25 11.31 1.48 6.25
C GLY A 25 10.31 2.45 6.89
N TRP A 26 10.78 3.51 7.55
CA TRP A 26 9.91 4.51 8.18
C TRP A 26 9.14 5.34 7.16
N ILE A 27 9.79 5.80 6.10
CA ILE A 27 9.14 6.55 5.01
C ILE A 27 8.02 5.70 4.41
N SER A 28 8.34 4.46 4.02
CA SER A 28 7.36 3.56 3.43
C SER A 28 6.22 3.23 4.40
N PHE A 29 6.53 3.02 5.68
CA PHE A 29 5.54 2.79 6.73
C PHE A 29 4.56 3.96 6.85
N TRP A 30 5.05 5.19 6.95
CA TRP A 30 4.18 6.36 7.11
C TRP A 30 3.34 6.63 5.86
N ILE A 31 3.92 6.50 4.67
CA ILE A 31 3.18 6.67 3.42
C ILE A 31 2.06 5.63 3.34
N GLN A 32 2.37 4.35 3.56
CA GLN A 32 1.38 3.28 3.50
C GLN A 32 0.31 3.42 4.58
N LEU A 33 0.70 3.81 5.81
CA LEU A 33 -0.22 3.98 6.92
C LEU A 33 -1.21 5.13 6.67
N VAL A 34 -0.72 6.31 6.30
CA VAL A 34 -1.57 7.49 6.08
C VAL A 34 -2.54 7.23 4.93
N LEU A 35 -2.03 6.76 3.79
CA LEU A 35 -2.87 6.45 2.63
C LEU A 35 -3.85 5.31 2.92
N GLY A 36 -3.42 4.29 3.65
CA GLY A 36 -4.27 3.16 4.06
C GLY A 36 -5.41 3.58 4.98
N VAL A 37 -5.13 4.42 5.98
CA VAL A 37 -6.16 4.93 6.91
C VAL A 37 -7.18 5.80 6.17
N VAL A 38 -6.73 6.76 5.37
CA VAL A 38 -7.63 7.63 4.58
C VAL A 38 -8.50 6.80 3.65
N SER A 39 -7.90 5.83 2.94
CA SER A 39 -8.64 4.95 2.02
C SER A 39 -9.64 4.06 2.77
N SER A 40 -9.27 3.51 3.93
CA SER A 40 -10.15 2.65 4.73
C SER A 40 -11.38 3.41 5.21
N ILE A 41 -11.20 4.64 5.71
CA ILE A 41 -12.31 5.50 6.14
C ILE A 41 -13.24 5.75 4.95
N ILE A 42 -12.70 6.12 3.79
CA ILE A 42 -13.51 6.40 2.61
C ILE A 42 -14.28 5.17 2.11
N VAL A 43 -13.63 4.00 2.02
CA VAL A 43 -14.30 2.76 1.59
C VAL A 43 -15.41 2.37 2.57
N LEU A 44 -15.20 2.55 3.88
CA LEU A 44 -16.22 2.32 4.90
C LEU A 44 -17.41 3.29 4.74
N LEU A 45 -17.15 4.58 4.54
CA LEU A 45 -18.21 5.56 4.26
C LEU A 45 -18.97 5.14 2.99
N PHE A 46 -18.27 4.78 1.92
CA PHE A 46 -18.89 4.30 0.68
C PHE A 46 -19.80 3.10 0.95
N ALA A 47 -19.32 2.07 1.63
CA ALA A 47 -20.09 0.87 1.92
C ALA A 47 -21.35 1.17 2.77
N VAL A 48 -21.25 2.00 3.81
CA VAL A 48 -22.36 2.30 4.72
C VAL A 48 -23.42 3.18 4.06
N PHE A 49 -23.02 4.22 3.33
CA PHE A 49 -23.98 5.15 2.74
C PHE A 49 -24.65 4.60 1.48
N ASN A 50 -23.95 3.79 0.67
CA ASN A 50 -24.60 3.11 -0.47
C ASN A 50 -25.66 2.10 -0.04
N GLN A 51 -25.52 1.48 1.14
CA GLN A 51 -26.53 0.56 1.68
C GLN A 51 -27.78 1.31 2.19
N LYS A 52 -27.62 2.52 2.73
CA LYS A 52 -28.72 3.28 3.35
C LYS A 52 -29.64 3.99 2.36
N THR A 53 -29.15 4.38 1.19
CA THR A 53 -29.94 5.15 0.21
C THR A 53 -31.00 4.33 -0.52
N GLY A 54 -31.21 3.05 -0.19
CA GLY A 54 -32.15 2.16 -0.89
C GLY A 54 -31.85 2.00 -2.39
N SER A 55 -30.73 2.56 -2.82
CA SER A 55 -30.18 2.47 -4.17
C SER A 55 -29.47 1.13 -4.26
N SER A 56 -30.24 0.06 -4.07
CA SER A 56 -29.95 -1.26 -4.62
C SER A 56 -29.99 -1.15 -6.14
N SER A 57 -29.10 -0.34 -6.71
CA SER A 57 -28.54 -0.62 -8.01
C SER A 57 -27.80 -1.93 -7.79
N ASN A 58 -28.52 -3.04 -8.00
CA ASN A 58 -28.05 -4.42 -7.96
C ASN A 58 -27.02 -4.65 -9.08
N ASN A 59 -25.99 -3.79 -9.15
CA ASN A 59 -24.90 -3.85 -10.09
C ASN A 59 -23.81 -4.69 -9.43
N PRO A 60 -23.72 -5.99 -9.77
CA PRO A 60 -22.71 -6.89 -9.19
C PRO A 60 -21.28 -6.33 -9.29
N GLY A 61 -21.00 -5.48 -10.28
CA GLY A 61 -19.69 -4.83 -10.42
C GLY A 61 -19.31 -3.89 -9.26
N THR A 62 -20.25 -3.15 -8.67
CA THR A 62 -19.94 -2.25 -7.54
C THR A 62 -19.65 -3.04 -6.27
N GLY A 63 -20.46 -4.08 -5.98
CA GLY A 63 -20.24 -4.95 -4.83
C GLY A 63 -18.93 -5.73 -4.94
N PHE A 64 -18.66 -6.30 -6.11
CA PHE A 64 -17.40 -7.00 -6.40
C PHE A 64 -16.19 -6.06 -6.31
N GLY A 65 -16.30 -4.83 -6.82
CA GLY A 65 -15.25 -3.82 -6.73
C GLY A 65 -14.94 -3.38 -5.30
N VAL A 66 -15.97 -3.18 -4.47
CA VAL A 66 -15.79 -2.88 -3.03
C VAL A 66 -15.13 -4.05 -2.30
N PHE A 67 -15.54 -5.28 -2.59
CA PHE A 67 -14.90 -6.48 -2.01
C PHE A 67 -13.40 -6.53 -2.34
N LEU A 68 -13.04 -6.32 -3.62
CA LEU A 68 -11.65 -6.26 -4.05
C LEU A 68 -10.89 -5.09 -3.39
N ALA A 69 -11.51 -3.93 -3.22
CA ALA A 69 -10.90 -2.80 -2.52
C ALA A 69 -10.59 -3.14 -1.05
N ILE A 70 -11.51 -3.83 -0.35
CA ILE A 70 -11.29 -4.32 1.02
C ILE A 70 -10.14 -5.33 1.05
N CYS A 71 -10.11 -6.29 0.11
CA CYS A 71 -8.99 -7.22 0.00
C CYS A 71 -7.65 -6.48 -0.21
N GLY A 72 -7.63 -5.46 -1.09
CA GLY A 72 -6.47 -4.62 -1.33
C GLY A 72 -5.99 -3.88 -0.08
N LEU A 73 -6.91 -3.41 0.78
CA LEU A 73 -6.61 -2.79 2.07
C LEU A 73 -6.06 -3.80 3.09
N VAL A 74 -6.59 -5.02 3.13
CA VAL A 74 -6.06 -6.08 3.99
C VAL A 74 -4.62 -6.42 3.60
N VAL A 75 -4.36 -6.56 2.30
CA VAL A 75 -3.01 -6.79 1.78
C VAL A 75 -2.09 -5.61 2.11
N LEU A 76 -2.61 -4.37 2.05
CA LEU A 76 -1.87 -3.17 2.45
C LEU A 76 -1.47 -3.20 3.93
N GLY A 77 -2.33 -3.71 4.81
CA GLY A 77 -1.99 -3.98 6.21
C GLY A 77 -0.77 -4.91 6.35
N GLY A 78 -0.67 -5.94 5.51
CA GLY A 78 0.51 -6.78 5.40
C GLY A 78 1.76 -6.01 4.91
N GLY A 79 1.59 -5.11 3.94
CA GLY A 79 2.64 -4.20 3.47
C GLY A 79 3.17 -3.27 4.57
N ILE A 80 2.29 -2.67 5.36
CA ILE A 80 2.63 -1.82 6.52
C ILE A 80 3.41 -2.62 7.56
N TYR A 81 2.97 -3.83 7.87
CA TYR A 81 3.69 -4.72 8.80
C TYR A 81 5.11 -5.04 8.30
N LEU A 82 5.28 -5.29 7.00
CA LEU A 82 6.59 -5.55 6.41
C LEU A 82 7.48 -4.29 6.41
N ALA A 83 6.91 -3.11 6.16
CA ALA A 83 7.62 -1.84 6.27
C ALA A 83 8.15 -1.61 7.70
N TYR A 84 7.34 -1.92 8.72
CA TYR A 84 7.78 -1.91 10.11
C TYR A 84 8.88 -2.95 10.38
N ARG A 85 8.78 -4.14 9.77
CA ARG A 85 9.84 -5.16 9.89
C ARG A 85 11.16 -4.69 9.28
N TYR A 86 11.14 -3.89 8.21
CA TYR A 86 12.36 -3.30 7.63
C TYR A 86 13.08 -2.36 8.61
N THR A 87 12.34 -1.55 9.37
CA THR A 87 12.95 -0.66 10.38
C THR A 87 13.59 -1.46 11.52
N ARG A 88 12.96 -2.57 11.93
CA ARG A 88 13.51 -3.47 12.94
C ARG A 88 14.80 -4.14 12.48
N ILE A 89 14.87 -4.58 11.22
CA ILE A 89 16.09 -5.13 10.61
C ILE A 89 17.21 -4.08 10.61
N GLY A 90 16.91 -2.83 10.24
CA GLY A 90 17.87 -1.72 10.33
C GLY A 90 18.42 -1.52 11.75
N LYS A 91 17.55 -1.56 12.77
CA LYS A 91 17.96 -1.44 14.19
C LYS A 91 18.83 -2.63 14.66
N GLN A 92 18.54 -3.84 14.18
CA GLN A 92 19.34 -5.02 14.50
C GLN A 92 20.73 -4.98 13.85
N LEU A 93 20.84 -4.44 12.64
CA LEU A 93 22.13 -4.24 11.96
C LEU A 93 23.02 -3.20 12.67
N GLU A 94 22.42 -2.20 13.31
CA GLU A 94 23.15 -1.20 14.12
C GLU A 94 23.60 -1.75 15.50
N SER A 95 23.12 -2.94 15.91
CA SER A 95 23.45 -3.46 17.23
C SER A 95 24.93 -3.88 17.37
N SER A 96 25.51 -3.53 18.52
CA SER A 96 26.90 -3.83 18.86
C SER A 96 27.17 -5.32 19.07
N ASN A 97 26.12 -6.12 19.31
CA ASN A 97 26.23 -7.56 19.49
C ASN A 97 26.05 -8.31 18.15
N PRO A 98 27.09 -8.98 17.61
CA PRO A 98 27.01 -9.66 16.31
C PRO A 98 25.95 -10.76 16.23
N SER A 99 25.57 -11.38 17.36
CA SER A 99 24.56 -12.44 17.41
C SER A 99 23.13 -11.94 17.13
N ASN A 100 22.87 -10.64 17.30
CA ASN A 100 21.57 -10.03 17.01
C ASN A 100 21.41 -9.62 15.53
N ARG A 101 22.45 -9.76 14.69
CA ARG A 101 22.41 -9.35 13.29
C ARG A 101 21.67 -10.40 12.45
N PRO A 102 20.59 -10.02 11.73
CA PRO A 102 19.84 -10.97 10.92
C PRO A 102 20.68 -11.50 9.76
N ARG A 103 20.43 -12.74 9.34
CA ARG A 103 21.14 -13.32 8.20
C ARG A 103 20.76 -12.56 6.93
N LYS A 104 21.71 -12.42 6.00
CA LYS A 104 21.44 -11.80 4.68
C LYS A 104 20.29 -12.52 3.95
N SER A 105 20.27 -13.85 4.01
CA SER A 105 19.22 -14.68 3.39
C SER A 105 17.83 -14.40 3.95
N GLU A 106 17.70 -14.33 5.28
CA GLU A 106 16.44 -14.00 5.95
C GLU A 106 15.97 -12.60 5.55
N THR A 107 16.87 -11.62 5.56
CA THR A 107 16.57 -10.24 5.16
C THR A 107 16.05 -10.19 3.72
N VAL A 108 16.76 -10.80 2.77
CA VAL A 108 16.34 -10.87 1.36
C VAL A 108 14.97 -11.53 1.21
N GLN A 109 14.68 -12.57 1.99
CA GLN A 109 13.38 -13.24 1.96
C GLN A 109 12.24 -12.32 2.43
N VAL A 110 12.45 -11.52 3.49
CA VAL A 110 11.45 -10.52 3.93
C VAL A 110 11.22 -9.46 2.85
N LEU A 111 12.28 -9.01 2.18
CA LEU A 111 12.15 -8.02 1.12
C LEU A 111 11.41 -8.58 -0.10
N ARG A 112 11.72 -9.82 -0.50
CA ARG A 112 10.98 -10.52 -1.56
C ARG A 112 9.52 -10.72 -1.21
N LEU A 113 9.21 -11.07 0.04
CA LEU A 113 7.83 -11.19 0.52
C LEU A 113 7.11 -9.84 0.40
N GLY A 114 7.74 -8.74 0.80
CA GLY A 114 7.13 -7.40 0.64
C GLY A 114 6.93 -7.01 -0.81
N LEU A 115 7.84 -7.37 -1.70
CA LEU A 115 7.66 -7.16 -3.13
C LEU A 115 6.42 -7.90 -3.65
N TRP A 116 6.27 -9.19 -3.33
CA TRP A 116 5.11 -9.98 -3.77
C TRP A 116 3.80 -9.50 -3.14
N VAL A 117 3.80 -9.13 -1.85
CA VAL A 117 2.63 -8.59 -1.15
C VAL A 117 2.15 -7.29 -1.79
N ASN A 118 3.05 -6.34 -2.01
CA ASN A 118 2.65 -5.06 -2.61
C ASN A 118 2.29 -5.20 -4.11
N LEU A 119 2.91 -6.14 -4.83
CA LEU A 119 2.56 -6.42 -6.23
C LEU A 119 1.16 -7.04 -6.32
N GLY A 120 0.89 -8.07 -5.52
CA GLY A 120 -0.42 -8.70 -5.43
C GLY A 120 -1.50 -7.73 -4.96
N GLY A 121 -1.18 -6.90 -3.96
CA GLY A 121 -2.06 -5.84 -3.47
C GLY A 121 -2.41 -4.82 -4.55
N THR A 122 -1.41 -4.35 -5.30
CA THR A 122 -1.62 -3.45 -6.45
C THR A 122 -2.55 -4.07 -7.48
N LEU A 123 -2.34 -5.34 -7.84
CA LEU A 123 -3.15 -6.04 -8.83
C LEU A 123 -4.61 -6.17 -8.37
N VAL A 124 -4.84 -6.60 -7.12
CA VAL A 124 -6.18 -6.73 -6.54
C VAL A 124 -6.89 -5.37 -6.48
N THR A 125 -6.20 -4.32 -6.02
CA THR A 125 -6.76 -2.97 -5.96
C THR A 125 -7.07 -2.41 -7.35
N LEU A 126 -6.23 -2.66 -8.36
CA LEU A 126 -6.48 -2.24 -9.73
C LEU A 126 -7.74 -2.91 -10.32
N LEU A 127 -7.92 -4.21 -10.10
CA LEU A 127 -9.13 -4.90 -10.53
C LEU A 127 -10.39 -4.32 -9.83
N GLY A 128 -10.28 -4.02 -8.53
CA GLY A 128 -11.35 -3.35 -7.79
C GLY A 128 -11.67 -1.96 -8.35
N ALA A 129 -10.64 -1.19 -8.68
CA ALA A 129 -10.77 0.14 -9.28
C ALA A 129 -11.45 0.06 -10.66
N GLN A 130 -11.07 -0.89 -11.52
CA GLN A 130 -11.72 -1.07 -12.82
C GLN A 130 -13.20 -1.45 -12.68
N ALA A 131 -13.52 -2.32 -11.72
CA ALA A 131 -14.91 -2.68 -11.45
C ALA A 131 -15.74 -1.47 -10.98
N ILE A 132 -15.22 -0.67 -10.04
CA ILE A 132 -15.90 0.52 -9.51
C ILE A 132 -16.04 1.61 -10.59
N VAL A 133 -14.95 1.96 -11.26
CA VAL A 133 -14.98 2.98 -12.32
C VAL A 133 -15.87 2.53 -13.48
N GLY A 134 -15.81 1.25 -13.87
CA GLY A 134 -16.66 0.67 -14.90
C GLY A 134 -18.14 0.77 -14.56
N THR A 135 -18.54 0.48 -13.31
CA THR A 135 -19.95 0.63 -12.91
C THR A 135 -20.37 2.09 -12.79
N LEU A 136 -19.49 2.99 -12.38
CA LEU A 136 -19.76 4.43 -12.35
C LEU A 136 -19.97 5.00 -13.75
N VAL A 137 -19.13 4.61 -14.71
CA VAL A 137 -19.28 5.01 -16.12
C VAL A 137 -20.55 4.43 -16.72
N ALA A 138 -20.85 3.15 -16.46
CA ALA A 138 -22.09 2.53 -16.93
C ALA A 138 -23.34 3.25 -16.37
N ARG A 139 -23.29 3.69 -15.11
CA ARG A 139 -24.35 4.48 -14.49
C ARG A 139 -24.47 5.86 -15.15
N SER A 140 -23.36 6.55 -15.42
CA SER A 140 -23.38 7.91 -15.97
C SER A 140 -23.90 7.99 -17.40
N ILE A 141 -23.76 6.92 -18.20
CA ILE A 141 -24.27 6.85 -19.58
C ILE A 141 -25.67 6.21 -19.68
N SER A 142 -26.22 5.71 -18.57
CA SER A 142 -27.52 5.03 -18.59
C SER A 142 -28.66 6.00 -18.97
N PRO A 143 -29.69 5.55 -19.71
CA PRO A 143 -30.83 6.41 -20.07
C PRO A 143 -31.56 7.02 -18.86
N GLN A 144 -31.49 6.35 -17.71
CA GLN A 144 -32.02 6.83 -16.43
C GLN A 144 -31.22 7.99 -15.85
N ALA A 145 -29.91 8.09 -16.15
CA ALA A 145 -29.10 9.25 -15.80
C ALA A 145 -29.58 10.50 -16.54
N ILE A 146 -29.91 10.36 -17.83
CA ILE A 146 -30.37 11.48 -18.67
C ILE A 146 -31.69 12.06 -18.14
N THR A 147 -32.64 11.22 -17.73
CA THR A 147 -33.94 11.69 -17.19
C THR A 147 -33.82 12.25 -15.77
N THR A 148 -32.97 11.67 -14.92
CA THR A 148 -32.73 12.18 -13.56
C THR A 148 -31.90 13.47 -13.51
N GLN A 149 -31.09 13.75 -14.55
CA GLN A 149 -30.31 14.99 -14.67
C GLN A 149 -31.19 16.25 -14.74
N PHE A 150 -32.39 16.12 -15.32
CA PHE A 150 -33.34 17.22 -15.44
C PHE A 150 -34.06 17.56 -14.13
N PHE A 151 -34.12 16.63 -13.17
CA PHE A 151 -34.85 16.80 -11.92
C PHE A 151 -33.95 16.89 -10.69
N ASP A 152 -32.77 16.25 -10.69
CA ASP A 152 -31.85 16.25 -9.54
C ASP A 152 -30.39 15.92 -9.96
N PRO A 153 -29.59 16.91 -10.38
CA PRO A 153 -28.25 16.71 -10.96
C PRO A 153 -27.24 15.99 -10.03
N THR A 154 -27.47 16.03 -8.71
CA THR A 154 -26.57 15.40 -7.71
C THR A 154 -26.72 13.89 -7.60
N ARG A 155 -27.74 13.29 -8.25
CA ARG A 155 -28.02 11.85 -8.19
C ARG A 155 -27.23 10.98 -9.19
N ILE A 156 -26.56 11.57 -10.17
CA ILE A 156 -25.92 10.80 -11.25
C ILE A 156 -24.52 10.31 -10.86
N ILE A 157 -23.68 11.20 -10.31
CA ILE A 157 -22.39 10.86 -9.70
C ILE A 157 -22.35 11.62 -8.38
N SER A 158 -22.45 10.89 -7.27
CA SER A 158 -22.36 11.51 -5.95
C SER A 158 -20.90 11.86 -5.64
N GLY A 159 -20.64 12.90 -4.83
CA GLY A 159 -19.30 13.14 -4.31
C GLY A 159 -18.70 11.90 -3.62
N LEU A 160 -19.57 11.03 -3.10
CA LEU A 160 -19.21 9.75 -2.51
C LEU A 160 -18.58 8.76 -3.52
N ASP A 161 -19.06 8.76 -4.77
CA ASP A 161 -18.52 7.94 -5.86
C ASP A 161 -17.10 8.41 -6.26
N MET A 162 -16.84 9.71 -6.23
CA MET A 162 -15.49 10.26 -6.46
C MET A 162 -14.54 9.91 -5.31
N LEU A 163 -15.02 9.95 -4.07
CA LEU A 163 -14.20 9.58 -2.91
C LEU A 163 -13.73 8.12 -3.00
N VAL A 164 -14.58 7.17 -3.41
CA VAL A 164 -14.14 5.77 -3.52
C VAL A 164 -13.08 5.57 -4.62
N VAL A 165 -13.13 6.34 -5.71
CA VAL A 165 -12.07 6.35 -6.73
C VAL A 165 -10.77 6.91 -6.15
N GLN A 166 -10.85 7.97 -5.35
CA GLN A 166 -9.70 8.53 -4.62
C GLN A 166 -9.10 7.51 -3.65
N ALA A 167 -9.93 6.77 -2.90
CA ALA A 167 -9.48 5.75 -1.96
C ALA A 167 -8.73 4.61 -2.67
N ASN A 168 -9.22 4.17 -3.84
CA ASN A 168 -8.50 3.20 -4.66
C ASN A 168 -7.15 3.74 -5.12
N THR A 169 -7.11 4.98 -5.60
CA THR A 169 -5.88 5.65 -6.05
C THR A 169 -4.85 5.76 -4.92
N ASN A 170 -5.29 6.12 -3.73
CA ASN A 170 -4.46 6.17 -2.53
C ASN A 170 -3.94 4.78 -2.14
N THR A 171 -4.79 3.74 -2.22
CA THR A 171 -4.40 2.35 -1.91
C THR A 171 -3.35 1.82 -2.91
N VAL A 172 -3.50 2.09 -4.21
CA VAL A 172 -2.49 1.77 -5.24
C VAL A 172 -1.18 2.51 -4.95
N SER A 173 -1.26 3.80 -4.63
CA SER A 173 -0.08 4.62 -4.32
C SER A 173 0.67 4.10 -3.09
N ALA A 174 -0.07 3.61 -2.10
CA ALA A 174 0.50 2.99 -0.90
C ALA A 174 1.28 1.70 -1.25
N HIS A 175 0.66 0.78 -1.99
CA HIS A 175 1.34 -0.44 -2.47
C HIS A 175 2.57 -0.11 -3.33
N PHE A 176 2.46 0.88 -4.22
CA PHE A 176 3.57 1.33 -5.04
C PHE A 176 4.75 1.85 -4.19
N ALA A 177 4.49 2.65 -3.16
CA ALA A 177 5.53 3.10 -2.23
C ALA A 177 6.19 1.94 -1.47
N GLY A 178 5.42 0.90 -1.13
CA GLY A 178 5.94 -0.35 -0.58
C GLY A 178 6.85 -1.11 -1.56
N LEU A 179 6.43 -1.24 -2.82
CA LEU A 179 7.21 -1.87 -3.89
C LEU A 179 8.55 -1.17 -4.11
N VAL A 180 8.52 0.16 -4.26
CA VAL A 180 9.73 0.97 -4.47
C VAL A 180 10.68 0.81 -3.28
N ALA A 181 10.17 0.82 -2.05
CA ALA A 181 10.97 0.57 -0.86
C ALA A 181 11.63 -0.81 -0.86
N SER A 182 10.87 -1.88 -1.14
CA SER A 182 11.40 -3.25 -1.20
C SER A 182 12.46 -3.42 -2.29
N LEU A 183 12.22 -2.90 -3.50
CA LEU A 183 13.16 -2.95 -4.62
C LEU A 183 14.44 -2.18 -4.33
N TRP A 184 14.30 -0.98 -3.76
CA TRP A 184 15.43 -0.14 -3.44
C TRP A 184 16.32 -0.76 -2.35
N LEU A 185 15.72 -1.34 -1.31
CA LEU A 185 16.46 -2.05 -0.27
C LEU A 185 17.12 -3.34 -0.80
N LEU A 186 16.47 -4.06 -1.73
CA LEU A 186 17.07 -5.24 -2.40
C LEU A 186 18.30 -4.84 -3.21
N ASN A 187 18.18 -3.77 -4.01
CA ASN A 187 19.30 -3.24 -4.78
C ASN A 187 20.46 -2.83 -3.86
N ARG A 188 20.16 -2.21 -2.72
CA ARG A 188 21.19 -1.82 -1.75
C ARG A 188 21.92 -2.99 -1.09
N ILE A 189 21.24 -4.12 -0.87
CA ILE A 189 21.86 -5.33 -0.31
C ILE A 189 22.71 -6.09 -1.33
N ASN A 190 22.32 -6.06 -2.60
CA ASN A 190 22.99 -6.79 -3.68
C ASN A 190 24.16 -6.03 -4.32
N ARG A 191 24.33 -4.73 -4.01
CA ARG A 191 25.49 -3.98 -4.48
C ARG A 191 26.76 -4.49 -3.78
N PRO A 192 27.82 -4.84 -4.53
CA PRO A 192 29.09 -5.32 -3.98
C PRO A 192 29.81 -4.26 -3.14
#